data_AF-A0A536ZRF0-F1
#
_entry.id   AF-A0A536ZRF0-F1
#
_cell.length_a   1.000
_cell.length_b   1.000
_cell.length_c   1.000
_cell.angle_alpha   90.00
_cell.angle_beta   90.00
_cell.angle_gamma   90.00
#
_symmetry.space_group_name_H-M   'P 1'
#
loop_
_entity.id
_entity.type
_entity.pdbx_description
1 polymer ?
#
loop_
_entity_poly.entity_id
_entity_poly.type
_entity_poly.pdbx_seq_one_letter_code
_entity_poly.pdbx_strand_id
1 'polypeptide(L)'
;MSAALDFTESAFGPWNPGIRSPLPRELLALATILRPDNVYTDARYAEELSDLTGLDVTDVVAFRPQRLALHELLVRITADLSVPDGPKIEDLGINFREMTRVILGRYIEPRMPSIIAAYDALRTDIAARVEAEIDLLFTPSVAPPRKQRMMGLRALFARRREVPVQFDGDSDRGLRLIDHWRRAADIGDDAQRAASFALAKVVSALYARHGQMWGSRDFVASIAVDVACNQVAGEAIGRLIDPLIATAVHEQGYQLLPSQERPVVMNTKGPSASGKSTIRPLQRSLAGYIGVAWSEFALISPDIWRKQLIDYGSLGPHYKYAGAFAGDELAIVDRKLDQYIARKALRGIVPHLLIDRFRFDSFAPDSNEPGSNLLTRFGHVVYLFFLITPPASIVERAWKRGEELGRYKSVDDLLAHAVEAYSGMPQLFFTWVQRADKRVHFEFLDNSVSFGQRPRTAAFGWNDTLNVLDVKCLLDIDRYRRVKIDATSPEALYRDRSQLAPEQNVEFLRQCVERFSETNFADASTGRIYARVARGVPLWVDADALRHVDAETRAGLAAVAPTLFDRPPPAPDRPTFVVGAEKIHTLGTWGPQA
;
A
#
# COMPACT_ATOMS: atom_id res chain seq x y z
N MET A 1 -31.99 25.72 6.58
CA MET A 1 -31.70 26.71 5.52
C MET A 1 -30.36 26.35 4.92
N SER A 2 -30.43 25.76 3.72
CA SER A 2 -29.30 25.20 2.98
C SER A 2 -28.47 26.33 2.39
N ALA A 3 -27.22 26.49 2.84
CA ALA A 3 -26.25 27.29 2.12
C ALA A 3 -25.81 26.46 0.91
N ALA A 4 -26.52 26.60 -0.20
CA ALA A 4 -25.97 26.30 -1.51
C ALA A 4 -24.74 27.22 -1.68
N LEU A 5 -23.56 26.64 -1.48
CA LEU A 5 -22.33 27.31 -1.85
C LEU A 5 -22.30 27.38 -3.37
N ASP A 6 -22.56 28.57 -3.88
CA ASP A 6 -22.17 29.00 -5.22
C ASP A 6 -20.70 28.60 -5.42
N PHE A 7 -20.46 27.53 -6.18
CA PHE A 7 -19.21 27.35 -6.88
C PHE A 7 -19.20 28.44 -7.97
N THR A 8 -18.80 29.66 -7.59
CA THR A 8 -18.47 30.70 -8.56
C THR A 8 -17.52 30.09 -9.58
N GLU A 9 -17.81 30.33 -10.87
CA GLU A 9 -17.10 29.85 -12.06
C GLU A 9 -15.62 30.29 -12.10
N SER A 10 -14.83 29.81 -11.16
CA SER A 10 -13.39 29.70 -11.37
C SER A 10 -13.19 28.53 -12.33
N ALA A 11 -12.53 28.79 -13.47
CA ALA A 11 -12.19 27.74 -14.42
C ALA A 11 -11.45 26.62 -13.69
N PHE A 12 -11.87 25.37 -13.91
CA PHE A 12 -11.19 24.22 -13.30
C PHE A 12 -9.71 24.21 -13.69
N GLY A 13 -8.85 23.86 -12.74
CA GLY A 13 -7.42 23.83 -12.93
C GLY A 13 -6.72 22.94 -11.92
N PRO A 14 -5.38 22.88 -11.94
CA PRO A 14 -4.62 21.94 -11.11
C PRO A 14 -4.88 22.10 -9.61
N TRP A 15 -5.01 23.34 -9.15
CA TRP A 15 -5.28 23.66 -7.74
C TRP A 15 -6.77 23.80 -7.41
N ASN A 16 -7.65 23.63 -8.40
CA ASN A 16 -9.10 23.56 -8.22
C ASN A 16 -9.70 22.54 -9.21
N PRO A 17 -9.56 21.23 -8.97
CA PRO A 17 -9.97 20.22 -9.95
C PRO A 17 -11.49 20.01 -10.01
N GLY A 18 -12.26 20.61 -9.09
CA GLY A 18 -13.71 20.41 -8.99
C GLY A 18 -14.12 19.12 -8.28
N ILE A 19 -13.21 18.50 -7.52
CA ILE A 19 -13.46 17.31 -6.71
C ILE A 19 -12.85 17.47 -5.32
N ARG A 20 -13.44 16.81 -4.33
CA ARG A 20 -13.01 16.83 -2.92
C ARG A 20 -12.78 15.43 -2.37
N SER A 21 -11.94 15.33 -1.34
CA SER A 21 -11.79 14.14 -0.51
C SER A 21 -12.19 14.51 0.94
N PRO A 22 -12.97 13.67 1.66
CA PRO A 22 -13.55 12.40 1.22
C PRO A 22 -14.68 12.59 0.19
N LEU A 23 -15.14 11.46 -0.38
CA LEU A 23 -16.21 11.43 -1.37
C LEU A 23 -17.50 12.06 -0.79
N PRO A 24 -18.22 12.92 -1.55
CA PRO A 24 -19.51 13.45 -1.12
C PRO A 24 -20.53 12.34 -0.82
N ARG A 25 -21.35 12.53 0.22
CA ARG A 25 -22.35 11.53 0.67
C ARG A 25 -23.33 11.17 -0.44
N GLU A 26 -23.78 12.18 -1.19
CA GLU A 26 -24.68 12.04 -2.33
C GLU A 26 -24.11 11.20 -3.49
N LEU A 27 -22.79 10.99 -3.52
CA LEU A 27 -22.11 10.18 -4.54
C LEU A 27 -21.68 8.80 -4.05
N LEU A 28 -21.88 8.46 -2.78
CA LEU A 28 -21.41 7.19 -2.20
C LEU A 28 -22.01 5.97 -2.93
N ALA A 29 -23.27 6.03 -3.35
CA ALA A 29 -23.91 4.94 -4.09
C ALA A 29 -23.25 4.64 -5.46
N LEU A 30 -22.41 5.55 -5.98
CA LEU A 30 -21.63 5.34 -7.20
C LEU A 30 -20.29 4.63 -6.92
N ALA A 31 -19.85 4.57 -5.66
CA ALA A 31 -18.69 3.80 -5.27
C ALA A 31 -18.91 2.32 -5.57
N THR A 32 -17.93 1.70 -6.22
CA THR A 32 -17.97 0.31 -6.68
C THR A 32 -18.33 -0.70 -5.59
N ILE A 33 -17.88 -0.47 -4.36
CA ILE A 33 -18.20 -1.28 -3.18
C ILE A 33 -19.62 -1.06 -2.64
N LEU A 34 -20.37 -0.08 -3.14
CA LEU A 34 -21.76 0.20 -2.72
C LEU A 34 -22.76 0.07 -3.88
N ARG A 35 -22.30 -0.35 -5.06
CA ARG A 35 -23.16 -0.54 -6.24
C ARG A 35 -23.95 -1.86 -6.12
N PRO A 36 -25.28 -1.86 -6.30
CA PRO A 36 -26.10 -3.06 -6.18
C PRO A 36 -25.69 -4.22 -7.11
N ASP A 37 -25.05 -3.92 -8.25
CA ASP A 37 -24.54 -4.91 -9.19
C ASP A 37 -23.33 -5.69 -8.64
N ASN A 38 -22.60 -5.10 -7.69
CA ASN A 38 -21.35 -5.63 -7.15
C ASN A 38 -21.53 -6.27 -5.77
N VAL A 39 -22.50 -5.79 -4.99
CA VAL A 39 -22.64 -6.12 -3.57
C VAL A 39 -24.10 -6.39 -3.20
N TYR A 40 -24.31 -7.15 -2.12
CA TYR A 40 -25.62 -7.37 -1.53
C TYR A 40 -26.01 -6.25 -0.53
N THR A 41 -25.02 -5.62 0.10
CA THR A 41 -25.20 -4.51 1.05
C THR A 41 -25.34 -3.18 0.29
N ASP A 42 -26.48 -2.51 0.37
CA ASP A 42 -26.63 -1.19 -0.25
C ASP A 42 -25.93 -0.06 0.54
N ALA A 43 -25.72 1.09 -0.11
CA ALA A 43 -25.00 2.23 0.45
C ALA A 43 -25.54 2.70 1.80
N ARG A 44 -26.86 2.83 1.93
CA ARG A 44 -27.49 3.34 3.16
C ARG A 44 -27.34 2.31 4.27
N TYR A 45 -27.58 1.03 3.97
CA TYR A 45 -27.42 -0.02 4.95
C TYR A 45 -25.97 -0.17 5.41
N ALA A 46 -24.99 -0.04 4.52
CA ALA A 46 -23.57 -0.05 4.89
C ALA A 46 -23.18 1.13 5.79
N GLU A 47 -23.68 2.35 5.52
CA GLU A 47 -23.50 3.51 6.41
C GLU A 47 -24.10 3.23 7.80
N GLU A 48 -25.34 2.74 7.86
CA GLU A 48 -26.02 2.40 9.11
C GLU A 48 -25.25 1.33 9.89
N LEU A 49 -24.76 0.29 9.23
CA LEU A 49 -23.94 -0.75 9.85
C LEU A 49 -22.61 -0.20 10.37
N SER A 50 -21.92 0.63 9.61
CA SER A 50 -20.68 1.28 10.03
C SER A 50 -20.92 2.14 11.27
N ASP A 51 -21.97 2.96 11.27
CA ASP A 51 -22.33 3.82 12.40
C ASP A 51 -22.71 3.03 13.67
N LEU A 52 -23.43 1.93 13.50
CA LEU A 52 -23.87 1.07 14.60
C LEU A 52 -22.76 0.18 15.14
N THR A 53 -21.88 -0.35 14.31
CA THR A 53 -20.86 -1.34 14.72
C THR A 53 -19.51 -0.71 15.02
N GLY A 54 -19.20 0.45 14.44
CA GLY A 54 -17.86 1.01 14.42
C GLY A 54 -16.88 0.32 13.46
N LEU A 55 -17.35 -0.66 12.66
CA LEU A 55 -16.59 -1.24 11.56
C LEU A 55 -16.54 -0.28 10.38
N ASP A 56 -15.46 -0.33 9.60
CA ASP A 56 -15.36 0.44 8.37
C ASP A 56 -16.37 -0.07 7.32
N VAL A 57 -16.85 0.81 6.44
CA VAL A 57 -17.76 0.45 5.35
C VAL A 57 -17.19 -0.70 4.50
N THR A 58 -15.88 -0.72 4.26
CA THR A 58 -15.19 -1.77 3.50
C THR A 58 -15.24 -3.14 4.18
N ASP A 59 -15.48 -3.19 5.49
CA ASP A 59 -15.56 -4.43 6.26
C ASP A 59 -16.97 -5.04 6.28
N VAL A 60 -18.02 -4.21 6.19
CA VAL A 60 -19.43 -4.66 6.32
C VAL A 60 -20.14 -4.90 4.98
N VAL A 61 -19.53 -4.49 3.87
CA VAL A 61 -20.07 -4.69 2.53
C VAL A 61 -19.93 -6.15 2.09
N ALA A 62 -21.03 -6.84 1.76
CA ALA A 62 -20.99 -8.21 1.25
C ALA A 62 -20.91 -8.26 -0.28
N PHE A 63 -19.79 -8.72 -0.84
CA PHE A 63 -19.64 -8.83 -2.30
C PHE A 63 -20.46 -9.96 -2.91
N ARG A 64 -20.96 -9.73 -4.11
CA ARG A 64 -21.57 -10.78 -4.93
C ARG A 64 -20.51 -11.72 -5.50
N PRO A 65 -20.82 -13.02 -5.70
CA PRO A 65 -19.86 -13.99 -6.25
C PRO A 65 -19.34 -13.61 -7.63
N GLN A 66 -20.16 -12.97 -8.47
CA GLN A 66 -19.74 -12.44 -9.78
C GLN A 66 -18.60 -11.43 -9.64
N ARG A 67 -18.71 -10.54 -8.65
CA ARG A 67 -17.70 -9.51 -8.40
C ARG A 67 -16.44 -10.11 -7.80
N LEU A 68 -16.59 -11.07 -6.88
CA LEU A 68 -15.46 -11.84 -6.36
C LEU A 68 -14.73 -12.60 -7.47
N ALA A 69 -15.43 -13.19 -8.43
CA ALA A 69 -14.81 -13.86 -9.58
C ALA A 69 -13.96 -12.89 -10.43
N LEU A 70 -14.44 -11.66 -10.64
CA LEU A 70 -13.62 -10.61 -11.28
C LEU A 70 -12.38 -10.29 -10.43
N HIS A 71 -12.51 -10.12 -9.11
CA HIS A 71 -11.36 -9.85 -8.24
C HIS A 71 -10.30 -10.94 -8.36
N GLU A 72 -10.72 -12.21 -8.30
CA GLU A 72 -9.78 -13.34 -8.42
C GLU A 72 -9.14 -13.40 -9.80
N LEU A 73 -9.89 -13.14 -10.88
CA LEU A 73 -9.33 -13.08 -12.23
C LEU A 73 -8.24 -12.00 -12.35
N LEU A 74 -8.50 -10.79 -11.85
CA LEU A 74 -7.53 -9.68 -11.86
C LEU A 74 -6.23 -10.08 -11.13
N VAL A 75 -6.37 -10.80 -10.01
CA VAL A 75 -5.24 -11.33 -9.24
C VAL A 75 -4.43 -12.34 -10.05
N ARG A 76 -5.07 -13.35 -10.67
CA ARG A 76 -4.36 -14.38 -11.48
C ARG A 76 -3.66 -13.78 -12.69
N ILE A 77 -4.35 -12.91 -13.45
CA ILE A 77 -3.72 -12.26 -14.62
C ILE A 77 -2.47 -11.49 -14.18
N THR A 78 -2.52 -10.80 -13.05
CA THR A 78 -1.37 -10.03 -12.55
C THR A 78 -0.24 -10.91 -12.02
N ALA A 79 -0.55 -12.03 -11.36
CA ALA A 79 0.42 -12.86 -10.64
C ALA A 79 0.96 -14.05 -11.43
N ASP A 80 0.23 -14.51 -12.45
CA ASP A 80 0.50 -15.76 -13.16
C ASP A 80 0.79 -15.56 -14.65
N LEU A 81 0.32 -14.47 -15.27
CA LEU A 81 0.42 -14.26 -16.70
C LEU A 81 1.40 -13.14 -17.05
N SER A 82 2.15 -13.34 -18.14
CA SER A 82 2.91 -12.28 -18.76
C SER A 82 1.95 -11.38 -19.55
N VAL A 83 1.89 -10.10 -19.19
CA VAL A 83 1.04 -9.10 -19.87
C VAL A 83 1.94 -8.20 -20.71
N PRO A 84 1.80 -8.19 -22.05
CA PRO A 84 2.61 -7.33 -22.90
C PRO A 84 2.36 -5.85 -22.58
N ASP A 85 3.42 -5.09 -22.33
CA ASP A 85 3.33 -3.67 -21.97
C ASP A 85 3.65 -2.71 -23.13
N GLY A 86 3.86 -3.24 -24.33
CA GLY A 86 3.95 -2.51 -25.61
C GLY A 86 5.02 -1.41 -25.68
N PRO A 87 5.04 -0.63 -26.79
CA PRO A 87 5.85 0.57 -26.91
C PRO A 87 5.31 1.77 -26.11
N LYS A 88 4.00 1.84 -25.84
CA LYS A 88 3.37 2.96 -25.13
C LYS A 88 2.98 2.59 -23.70
N ILE A 89 2.95 3.58 -22.81
CA ILE A 89 2.64 3.37 -21.38
C ILE A 89 1.23 2.78 -21.21
N GLU A 90 0.27 3.19 -22.03
CA GLU A 90 -1.11 2.72 -21.99
C GLU A 90 -1.29 1.26 -22.46
N ASP A 91 -0.35 0.70 -23.21
CA ASP A 91 -0.48 -0.62 -23.85
C ASP A 91 -0.62 -1.73 -22.79
N LEU A 92 0.13 -1.65 -21.69
CA LEU A 92 -0.05 -2.55 -20.54
C LEU A 92 -1.52 -2.58 -20.09
N GLY A 93 -2.13 -1.41 -19.94
CA GLY A 93 -3.52 -1.32 -19.53
C GLY A 93 -4.47 -1.85 -20.60
N ILE A 94 -4.18 -1.63 -21.88
CA ILE A 94 -5.01 -2.12 -23.00
C ILE A 94 -4.97 -3.65 -23.05
N ASN A 95 -3.77 -4.24 -23.07
CA ASN A 95 -3.58 -5.69 -23.16
C ASN A 95 -4.12 -6.40 -21.93
N PHE A 96 -3.90 -5.85 -20.73
CA PHE A 96 -4.47 -6.39 -19.50
C PHE A 96 -6.00 -6.48 -19.56
N ARG A 97 -6.65 -5.41 -20.02
CA ARG A 97 -8.12 -5.37 -20.14
C ARG A 97 -8.62 -6.35 -21.21
N GLU A 98 -7.91 -6.47 -22.32
CA GLU A 98 -8.28 -7.41 -23.38
C GLU A 98 -8.19 -8.87 -22.89
N MET A 99 -7.09 -9.24 -22.24
CA MET A 99 -6.94 -10.56 -21.61
C MET A 99 -8.05 -10.82 -20.58
N THR A 100 -8.33 -9.83 -19.71
CA THR A 100 -9.40 -9.92 -18.72
C THR A 100 -10.75 -10.14 -19.39
N ARG A 101 -11.10 -9.34 -20.40
CA ARG A 101 -12.37 -9.43 -21.14
C ARG A 101 -12.54 -10.78 -21.82
N VAL A 102 -11.49 -11.28 -22.47
CA VAL A 102 -11.52 -12.59 -23.15
C VAL A 102 -11.70 -13.72 -22.16
N ILE A 103 -10.90 -13.75 -21.08
CA ILE A 103 -10.98 -14.82 -20.08
C ILE A 103 -12.33 -14.78 -19.34
N LEU A 104 -12.75 -13.59 -18.90
CA LEU A 104 -14.02 -13.41 -18.21
C LEU A 104 -15.18 -13.86 -19.09
N GLY A 105 -15.32 -13.29 -20.28
CA GLY A 105 -16.48 -13.51 -21.14
C GLY A 105 -16.56 -14.90 -21.78
N ARG A 106 -15.42 -15.49 -22.18
CA ARG A 106 -15.44 -16.78 -22.88
C ARG A 106 -15.32 -18.00 -21.97
N TYR A 107 -14.69 -17.85 -20.80
CA TYR A 107 -14.34 -19.00 -19.96
C TYR A 107 -15.04 -18.97 -18.59
N ILE A 108 -15.14 -17.81 -17.94
CA ILE A 108 -15.67 -17.70 -16.58
C ILE A 108 -17.19 -17.47 -16.58
N GLU A 109 -17.69 -16.50 -17.35
CA GLU A 109 -19.12 -16.16 -17.43
C GLU A 109 -20.02 -17.37 -17.76
N PRO A 110 -19.66 -18.26 -18.72
CA PRO A 110 -20.46 -19.47 -18.98
C PRO A 110 -20.56 -20.43 -17.79
N ARG A 111 -19.63 -20.34 -16.84
CA ARG A 111 -19.59 -21.16 -15.62
C ARG A 111 -20.11 -20.43 -14.38
N MET A 112 -20.60 -19.20 -14.54
CA MET A 112 -21.10 -18.38 -13.43
C MET A 112 -22.17 -19.05 -12.56
N PRO A 113 -23.14 -19.83 -13.11
CA PRO A 113 -24.11 -20.55 -12.27
C PRO A 113 -23.45 -21.50 -11.27
N SER A 114 -22.37 -22.20 -11.67
CA SER A 114 -21.62 -23.07 -10.76
C SER A 114 -20.85 -22.28 -9.70
N ILE A 115 -20.33 -21.11 -10.05
CA ILE A 115 -19.63 -20.21 -9.12
C ILE A 115 -20.59 -19.69 -8.05
N ILE A 116 -21.79 -19.26 -8.46
CA ILE A 116 -22.85 -18.81 -7.54
C ILE A 116 -23.26 -19.94 -6.59
N ALA A 117 -23.52 -21.14 -7.12
CA ALA A 117 -23.90 -22.29 -6.29
C ALA A 117 -22.82 -22.66 -5.27
N ALA A 118 -21.54 -22.60 -5.65
CA ALA A 118 -20.44 -22.85 -4.73
C ALA A 118 -20.31 -21.77 -3.64
N TYR A 119 -20.54 -20.51 -3.99
CA TYR A 119 -20.60 -19.41 -3.03
C TYR A 119 -21.75 -19.61 -2.03
N ASP A 120 -22.95 -19.94 -2.50
CA ASP A 120 -24.13 -20.13 -1.64
C ASP A 120 -23.98 -21.32 -0.69
N ALA A 121 -23.39 -22.42 -1.17
CA ALA A 121 -23.06 -23.58 -0.34
C ALA A 121 -22.06 -23.23 0.76
N LEU A 122 -20.99 -22.51 0.43
CA LEU A 122 -19.99 -22.05 1.39
C LEU A 122 -20.59 -21.06 2.40
N ARG A 123 -21.44 -20.13 1.94
CA ARG A 123 -22.15 -19.19 2.83
C ARG A 123 -23.03 -19.93 3.83
N THR A 124 -23.69 -21.00 3.41
CA THR A 124 -24.53 -21.83 4.29
C THR A 124 -23.68 -22.58 5.32
N ASP A 125 -22.53 -23.14 4.93
CA ASP A 125 -21.57 -23.77 5.87
C ASP A 125 -21.04 -22.76 6.90
N ILE A 126 -20.62 -21.57 6.44
CA ILE A 126 -20.17 -20.48 7.33
C ILE A 126 -21.27 -20.07 8.30
N ALA A 127 -22.51 -19.91 7.81
CA ALA A 127 -23.64 -19.57 8.66
C ALA A 127 -23.85 -20.63 9.76
N ALA A 128 -23.84 -21.92 9.43
CA ALA A 128 -23.98 -22.98 10.41
C ALA A 128 -22.88 -22.93 11.49
N ARG A 129 -21.63 -22.59 11.11
CA ARG A 129 -20.50 -22.47 12.05
C ARG A 129 -20.59 -21.22 12.93
N VAL A 130 -20.98 -20.08 12.35
CA VAL A 130 -21.23 -18.85 13.11
C VAL A 130 -22.34 -19.08 14.13
N GLU A 131 -23.43 -19.74 13.73
CA GLU A 131 -24.57 -20.06 14.58
C GLU A 131 -24.19 -20.97 15.76
N ALA A 132 -23.35 -21.98 15.52
CA ALA A 132 -22.85 -22.86 16.57
C ALA A 132 -21.99 -22.14 17.63
N GLU A 133 -21.22 -21.15 17.21
CA GLU A 133 -20.31 -20.39 18.08
C GLU A 133 -21.02 -19.24 18.81
N ILE A 134 -21.93 -18.54 18.13
CA ILE A 134 -22.56 -17.34 18.68
C ILE A 134 -23.49 -17.64 19.86
N ASP A 135 -24.05 -18.86 19.92
CA ASP A 135 -24.86 -19.32 21.05
C ASP A 135 -24.10 -19.21 22.40
N LEU A 136 -22.78 -19.40 22.37
CA LEU A 136 -21.93 -19.27 23.56
C LEU A 136 -21.90 -17.85 24.13
N LEU A 137 -22.14 -16.85 23.29
CA LEU A 137 -22.16 -15.43 23.67
C LEU A 137 -23.47 -15.05 24.36
N PHE A 138 -24.59 -15.59 23.90
CA PHE A 138 -25.94 -15.22 24.37
C PHE A 138 -26.55 -16.19 25.40
N THR A 139 -25.94 -17.36 25.63
CA THR A 139 -26.41 -18.31 26.67
C THR A 139 -26.12 -17.75 28.07
N PRO A 140 -27.08 -17.54 28.99
CA PRO A 140 -26.80 -16.98 30.32
C PRO A 140 -25.86 -17.88 31.15
N SER A 141 -24.87 -17.29 31.83
CA SER A 141 -23.97 -18.02 32.72
C SER A 141 -24.70 -18.38 34.01
N VAL A 142 -25.03 -19.66 34.20
CA VAL A 142 -25.55 -20.15 35.48
C VAL A 142 -24.38 -20.28 36.44
N ALA A 143 -24.16 -19.26 37.29
CA ALA A 143 -23.14 -19.35 38.33
C ALA A 143 -23.50 -20.47 39.33
N PRO A 144 -22.57 -21.39 39.68
CA PRO A 144 -22.79 -22.29 40.80
C PRO A 144 -22.92 -21.47 42.09
N PRO A 145 -23.85 -21.82 43.00
CA PRO A 145 -24.06 -21.05 44.22
C PRO A 145 -22.79 -21.07 45.08
N ARG A 146 -22.16 -19.90 45.24
CA ARG A 146 -20.97 -19.74 46.08
C ARG A 146 -21.39 -19.80 47.54
N LYS A 147 -21.14 -20.92 48.22
CA LYS A 147 -21.40 -21.08 49.66
C LYS A 147 -20.48 -20.12 50.44
N GLN A 148 -21.00 -18.98 50.89
CA GLN A 148 -20.35 -18.21 51.94
C GLN A 148 -20.36 -19.05 53.24
N ARG A 149 -19.18 -19.47 53.72
CA ARG A 149 -19.02 -19.96 55.09
C ARG A 149 -19.06 -18.76 56.03
N MET A 150 -20.21 -18.54 56.67
CA MET A 150 -20.28 -17.71 57.86
C MET A 150 -19.64 -18.47 59.02
N MET A 151 -18.56 -17.93 59.59
CA MET A 151 -17.92 -18.47 60.79
C MET A 151 -18.45 -17.69 62.00
N GLY A 152 -19.08 -18.38 62.96
CA GLY A 152 -19.47 -17.81 64.26
C GLY A 152 -20.96 -17.96 64.63
N LEU A 153 -21.23 -17.96 65.94
CA LEU A 153 -22.50 -18.27 66.65
C LEU A 153 -23.76 -17.45 66.27
N ARG A 154 -23.75 -16.66 65.18
CA ARG A 154 -24.92 -15.92 64.68
C ARG A 154 -25.72 -16.65 63.57
N ALA A 155 -25.44 -17.93 63.35
CA ALA A 155 -26.09 -18.73 62.29
C ALA A 155 -27.53 -19.22 62.62
N LEU A 156 -28.05 -18.98 63.83
CA LEU A 156 -29.33 -19.57 64.27
C LEU A 156 -30.59 -18.72 63.99
N PHE A 157 -30.48 -17.47 63.54
CA PHE A 157 -31.65 -16.60 63.29
C PHE A 157 -31.57 -15.70 62.04
N ALA A 158 -30.59 -15.89 61.16
CA ALA A 158 -30.50 -15.08 59.94
C ALA A 158 -31.21 -15.78 58.76
N ARG A 159 -32.38 -15.25 58.37
CA ARG A 159 -33.04 -15.59 57.10
C ARG A 159 -32.02 -15.29 55.98
N ARG A 160 -31.55 -16.34 55.29
CA ARG A 160 -30.69 -16.24 54.10
C ARG A 160 -31.36 -15.29 53.11
N ARG A 161 -30.77 -14.11 52.96
CA ARG A 161 -31.13 -13.19 51.89
C ARG A 161 -30.03 -13.32 50.85
N GLU A 162 -30.35 -14.03 49.76
CA GLU A 162 -29.55 -13.99 48.55
C GLU A 162 -29.64 -12.56 48.03
N VAL A 163 -28.53 -11.83 48.13
CA VAL A 163 -28.36 -10.57 47.41
C VAL A 163 -27.77 -10.97 46.06
N PRO A 164 -28.45 -10.72 44.94
CA PRO A 164 -27.81 -10.87 43.64
C PRO A 164 -26.71 -9.81 43.57
N VAL A 165 -25.47 -10.27 43.60
CA VAL A 165 -24.35 -9.43 43.17
C VAL A 165 -24.47 -9.36 41.65
N GLN A 166 -24.80 -8.19 41.13
CA GLN A 166 -24.66 -7.93 39.69
C GLN A 166 -23.17 -8.07 39.37
N PHE A 167 -22.82 -9.17 38.70
CA PHE A 167 -21.50 -9.37 38.16
C PHE A 167 -21.37 -8.50 36.91
N ASP A 168 -20.23 -7.85 36.75
CA ASP A 168 -19.73 -7.30 35.47
C ASP A 168 -19.33 -8.44 34.49
N GLY A 169 -20.05 -9.58 34.57
CA GLY A 169 -19.65 -10.89 34.06
C GLY A 169 -19.93 -11.13 32.59
N ASP A 170 -20.81 -10.33 31.99
CA ASP A 170 -21.10 -10.41 30.55
C ASP A 170 -19.97 -9.78 29.71
N SER A 171 -19.36 -8.69 30.18
CA SER A 171 -18.18 -8.08 29.53
C SER A 171 -16.95 -8.98 29.58
N ASP A 172 -16.66 -9.56 30.74
CA ASP A 172 -15.53 -10.49 30.93
C ASP A 172 -15.72 -11.81 30.16
N ARG A 173 -16.98 -12.25 29.96
CA ARG A 173 -17.28 -13.39 29.09
C ARG A 173 -17.03 -13.08 27.62
N GLY A 174 -17.52 -11.96 27.10
CA GLY A 174 -17.33 -11.61 25.69
C GLY A 174 -15.86 -11.46 25.34
N LEU A 175 -15.04 -10.86 26.21
CA LEU A 175 -13.60 -10.78 26.02
C LEU A 175 -12.93 -12.17 25.96
N ARG A 176 -13.31 -13.11 26.84
CA ARG A 176 -12.81 -14.50 26.76
C ARG A 176 -13.22 -15.21 25.47
N LEU A 177 -14.43 -14.96 24.97
CA LEU A 177 -14.89 -15.53 23.70
C LEU A 177 -14.15 -14.93 22.51
N ILE A 178 -13.90 -13.62 22.51
CA ILE A 178 -13.04 -12.98 21.50
C ILE A 178 -11.66 -13.66 21.47
N ASP A 179 -11.03 -13.88 22.62
CA ASP A 179 -9.72 -14.54 22.69
C ASP A 179 -9.77 -16.03 22.32
N HIS A 180 -10.90 -16.69 22.56
CA HIS A 180 -11.13 -18.05 22.07
C HIS A 180 -11.21 -18.07 20.55
N TRP A 181 -12.06 -17.23 19.94
CA TRP A 181 -12.22 -17.15 18.49
C TRP A 181 -10.97 -16.68 17.77
N ARG A 182 -10.20 -15.76 18.35
CA ARG A 182 -8.88 -15.37 17.81
C ARG A 182 -7.93 -16.56 17.72
N ARG A 183 -7.91 -17.44 18.73
CA ARG A 183 -7.10 -18.68 18.69
C ARG A 183 -7.67 -19.72 17.73
N ALA A 184 -9.01 -19.85 17.66
CA ALA A 184 -9.66 -20.76 16.72
C ALA A 184 -9.46 -20.34 15.26
N ALA A 185 -9.30 -19.05 14.98
CA ALA A 185 -8.96 -18.52 13.66
C ALA A 185 -7.60 -19.01 13.12
N ASP A 186 -6.76 -19.60 13.97
CA ASP A 186 -5.47 -20.21 13.59
C ASP A 186 -5.54 -21.74 13.46
N ILE A 187 -6.58 -22.39 14.00
CA ILE A 187 -6.67 -23.84 14.19
C ILE A 187 -8.02 -24.33 13.64
N GLY A 188 -8.13 -24.47 12.32
CA GLY A 188 -9.35 -24.94 11.67
C GLY A 188 -9.23 -25.03 10.15
N ASP A 189 -10.27 -25.57 9.51
CA ASP A 189 -10.43 -25.43 8.05
C ASP A 189 -10.72 -23.97 7.65
N ASP A 190 -10.64 -23.66 6.36
CA ASP A 190 -10.80 -22.29 5.84
C ASP A 190 -12.11 -21.63 6.31
N ALA A 191 -13.21 -22.39 6.36
CA ALA A 191 -14.54 -21.89 6.73
C ALA A 191 -14.64 -21.61 8.24
N GLN A 192 -14.14 -22.52 9.08
CA GLN A 192 -14.10 -22.32 10.54
C GLN A 192 -13.24 -21.11 10.90
N ARG A 193 -12.06 -20.99 10.28
CA ARG A 193 -11.14 -19.89 10.55
C ARG A 193 -11.76 -18.55 10.20
N ALA A 194 -12.45 -18.46 9.05
CA ALA A 194 -13.16 -17.26 8.64
C ALA A 194 -14.33 -16.92 9.58
N ALA A 195 -15.12 -17.91 10.00
CA ALA A 195 -16.21 -17.71 10.95
C ALA A 195 -15.71 -17.20 12.30
N SER A 196 -14.68 -17.83 12.88
CA SER A 196 -14.09 -17.40 14.15
C SER A 196 -13.44 -16.01 14.05
N PHE A 197 -12.70 -15.73 12.97
CA PHE A 197 -12.14 -14.39 12.74
C PHE A 197 -13.24 -13.32 12.67
N ALA A 198 -14.30 -13.57 11.90
CA ALA A 198 -15.39 -12.63 11.73
C ALA A 198 -16.13 -12.36 13.04
N LEU A 199 -16.44 -13.40 13.83
CA LEU A 199 -17.03 -13.25 15.16
C LEU A 199 -16.14 -12.42 16.08
N ALA A 200 -14.85 -12.74 16.16
CA ALA A 200 -13.91 -11.97 16.97
C ALA A 200 -13.87 -10.50 16.56
N LYS A 201 -13.84 -10.21 15.25
CA LYS A 201 -13.80 -8.85 14.70
C LYS A 201 -15.08 -8.06 14.99
N VAL A 202 -16.24 -8.61 14.63
CA VAL A 202 -17.54 -7.95 14.79
C VAL A 202 -17.84 -7.69 16.27
N VAL A 203 -17.65 -8.69 17.12
CA VAL A 203 -17.91 -8.57 18.55
C VAL A 203 -16.93 -7.58 19.20
N SER A 204 -15.64 -7.61 18.85
CA SER A 204 -14.68 -6.62 19.33
C SER A 204 -15.07 -5.19 18.96
N ALA A 205 -15.53 -4.97 17.72
CA ALA A 205 -15.96 -3.66 17.25
C ALA A 205 -17.19 -3.16 18.01
N LEU A 206 -18.18 -4.03 18.24
CA LEU A 206 -19.38 -3.71 19.02
C LEU A 206 -19.04 -3.32 20.47
N TYR A 207 -18.14 -4.06 21.13
CA TYR A 207 -17.65 -3.69 22.46
C TYR A 207 -16.93 -2.34 22.46
N ALA A 208 -16.06 -2.10 21.48
CA ALA A 208 -15.34 -0.83 21.36
C ALA A 208 -16.30 0.36 21.12
N ARG A 209 -17.39 0.15 20.37
CA ARG A 209 -18.38 1.18 20.03
C ARG A 209 -19.35 1.47 21.17
N HIS A 210 -19.86 0.44 21.84
CA HIS A 210 -20.96 0.56 22.82
C HIS A 210 -20.54 0.38 24.28
N GLY A 211 -19.30 -0.06 24.54
CA GLY A 211 -18.81 -0.39 25.88
C GLY A 211 -19.32 -1.73 26.43
N GLN A 212 -20.23 -2.41 25.72
CA GLN A 212 -20.84 -3.69 26.07
C GLN A 212 -21.30 -4.43 24.81
N MET A 213 -21.74 -5.68 24.94
CA MET A 213 -22.41 -6.37 23.84
C MET A 213 -23.68 -5.61 23.42
N TRP A 214 -23.82 -5.40 22.12
CA TRP A 214 -24.97 -4.73 21.52
C TRP A 214 -25.46 -5.48 20.29
N GLY A 215 -26.77 -5.46 20.06
CA GLY A 215 -27.44 -6.13 18.94
C GLY A 215 -28.04 -7.49 19.30
N SER A 216 -28.99 -7.95 18.49
CA SER A 216 -29.54 -9.31 18.63
C SER A 216 -28.55 -10.35 18.12
N ARG A 217 -28.74 -11.60 18.55
CA ARG A 217 -28.00 -12.76 18.03
C ARG A 217 -28.00 -12.80 16.50
N ASP A 218 -29.18 -12.72 15.90
CA ASP A 218 -29.34 -12.80 14.45
C ASP A 218 -28.66 -11.64 13.71
N PHE A 219 -28.65 -10.44 14.32
CA PHE A 219 -27.97 -9.27 13.77
C PHE A 219 -26.45 -9.43 13.79
N VAL A 220 -25.88 -9.91 14.90
CA VAL A 220 -24.43 -10.15 15.00
C VAL A 220 -24.01 -11.30 14.07
N ALA A 221 -24.82 -12.36 14.00
CA ALA A 221 -24.58 -13.51 13.13
C ALA A 221 -24.59 -13.10 11.65
N SER A 222 -25.56 -12.30 11.20
CA SER A 222 -25.63 -11.89 9.79
C SER A 222 -24.39 -11.10 9.34
N ILE A 223 -23.92 -10.16 10.16
CA ILE A 223 -22.70 -9.38 9.88
C ILE A 223 -21.48 -10.30 9.89
N ALA A 224 -21.37 -11.20 10.87
CA ALA A 224 -20.25 -12.13 10.94
C ALA A 224 -20.19 -13.07 9.72
N VAL A 225 -21.34 -13.54 9.23
CA VAL A 225 -21.40 -14.35 8.00
C VAL A 225 -20.93 -13.55 6.78
N ASP A 226 -21.35 -12.29 6.63
CA ASP A 226 -20.92 -11.43 5.52
C ASP A 226 -19.41 -11.14 5.55
N VAL A 227 -18.88 -10.77 6.73
CA VAL A 227 -17.45 -10.56 6.95
C VAL A 227 -16.65 -11.83 6.64
N ALA A 228 -17.10 -12.99 7.12
CA ALA A 228 -16.44 -14.26 6.87
C ALA A 228 -16.47 -14.64 5.38
N CYS A 229 -17.60 -14.45 4.69
CA CYS A 229 -17.71 -14.71 3.25
C CYS A 229 -16.71 -13.88 2.46
N ASN A 230 -16.55 -12.59 2.75
CA ASN A 230 -15.57 -11.73 2.06
C ASN A 230 -14.13 -12.21 2.23
N GLN A 231 -13.81 -12.85 3.37
CA GLN A 231 -12.48 -13.33 3.67
C GLN A 231 -12.11 -14.60 2.87
N VAL A 232 -13.05 -15.55 2.74
CA VAL A 232 -12.75 -16.90 2.21
C VAL A 232 -13.40 -17.23 0.87
N ALA A 233 -14.55 -16.63 0.55
CA ALA A 233 -15.28 -16.99 -0.67
C ALA A 233 -14.53 -16.59 -1.94
N GLY A 234 -13.77 -15.49 -1.90
CA GLY A 234 -12.86 -15.12 -2.99
C GLY A 234 -11.89 -16.26 -3.32
N GLU A 235 -11.19 -16.81 -2.33
CA GLU A 235 -10.26 -17.90 -2.56
C GLU A 235 -10.93 -19.17 -3.08
N ALA A 236 -12.10 -19.53 -2.54
CA ALA A 236 -12.87 -20.66 -3.01
C ALA A 236 -13.26 -20.52 -4.49
N ILE A 237 -13.75 -19.34 -4.89
CA ILE A 237 -14.04 -19.01 -6.30
C ILE A 237 -12.76 -19.04 -7.14
N GLY A 238 -11.66 -18.52 -6.60
CA GLY A 238 -10.35 -18.57 -7.21
C GLY A 238 -9.93 -19.99 -7.61
N ARG A 239 -10.08 -20.95 -6.70
CA ARG A 239 -9.79 -22.38 -6.96
C ARG A 239 -10.69 -22.97 -8.06
N LEU A 240 -11.93 -22.49 -8.19
CA LEU A 240 -12.85 -22.94 -9.24
C LEU A 240 -12.50 -22.38 -10.62
N ILE A 241 -11.95 -21.16 -10.69
CA ILE A 241 -11.59 -20.53 -11.96
C ILE A 241 -10.17 -20.89 -12.44
N ASP A 242 -9.28 -21.37 -11.56
CA ASP A 242 -7.91 -21.73 -11.93
C ASP A 242 -7.84 -22.70 -13.14
N PRO A 243 -8.63 -23.79 -13.23
CA PRO A 243 -8.65 -24.66 -14.41
C PRO A 243 -9.19 -23.98 -15.68
N LEU A 244 -10.11 -23.03 -15.52
CA LEU A 244 -10.68 -22.26 -16.64
C LEU A 244 -9.63 -21.29 -17.20
N ILE A 245 -8.86 -20.66 -16.32
CA ILE A 245 -7.73 -19.79 -16.70
C ILE A 245 -6.65 -20.63 -17.40
N ALA A 246 -6.30 -21.81 -16.88
CA ALA A 246 -5.33 -22.69 -17.53
C ALA A 246 -5.77 -23.09 -18.96
N THR A 247 -7.06 -23.36 -19.15
CA THR A 247 -7.64 -23.62 -20.47
C THR A 247 -7.52 -22.40 -21.39
N ALA A 248 -7.87 -21.21 -20.87
CA ALA A 248 -7.78 -19.97 -21.62
C ALA A 248 -6.33 -19.64 -22.02
N VAL A 249 -5.37 -19.89 -21.13
CA VAL A 249 -3.94 -19.71 -21.40
C VAL A 249 -3.51 -20.56 -22.58
N HIS A 250 -3.87 -21.85 -22.59
CA HIS A 250 -3.54 -22.76 -23.67
C HIS A 250 -4.20 -22.34 -25.00
N GLU A 251 -5.51 -22.08 -25.00
CA GLU A 251 -6.27 -21.80 -26.22
C GLU A 251 -6.01 -20.41 -26.82
N GLN A 252 -5.72 -19.41 -25.98
CA GLN A 252 -5.43 -18.05 -26.44
C GLN A 252 -3.92 -17.82 -26.66
N GLY A 253 -3.07 -18.80 -26.35
CA GLY A 253 -1.62 -18.69 -26.48
C GLY A 253 -1.00 -17.68 -25.51
N TYR A 254 -1.60 -17.48 -24.34
CA TYR A 254 -1.02 -16.62 -23.31
C TYR A 254 0.19 -17.30 -22.65
N GLN A 255 1.11 -16.48 -22.14
CA GLN A 255 2.33 -16.97 -21.49
C GLN A 255 2.19 -16.95 -19.97
N LEU A 256 2.50 -18.07 -19.32
CA LEU A 256 2.65 -18.15 -17.87
C LEU A 256 3.99 -17.55 -17.43
N LEU A 257 3.99 -16.87 -16.29
CA LEU A 257 5.21 -16.39 -15.66
C LEU A 257 5.99 -17.56 -15.06
N PRO A 258 7.29 -17.70 -15.36
CA PRO A 258 8.11 -18.77 -14.83
C PRO A 258 8.39 -18.57 -13.33
N SER A 259 8.59 -19.68 -12.63
CA SER A 259 9.16 -19.64 -11.28
C SER A 259 10.64 -19.29 -11.34
N GLN A 260 11.11 -18.50 -10.38
CA GLN A 260 12.49 -18.01 -10.32
C GLN A 260 13.15 -18.50 -9.03
N GLU A 261 14.30 -19.17 -9.16
CA GLU A 261 15.10 -19.60 -7.99
C GLU A 261 15.68 -18.40 -7.23
N ARG A 262 16.06 -17.35 -7.97
CA ARG A 262 16.56 -16.08 -7.42
C ARG A 262 15.75 -14.91 -7.98
N PRO A 263 14.55 -14.64 -7.43
CA PRO A 263 13.71 -13.57 -7.96
C PRO A 263 14.39 -12.21 -7.87
N VAL A 264 14.41 -11.49 -8.99
CA VAL A 264 14.68 -10.04 -9.03
C VAL A 264 13.38 -9.29 -8.76
N VAL A 265 13.45 -8.34 -7.83
CA VAL A 265 12.35 -7.41 -7.56
C VAL A 265 12.79 -6.00 -7.90
N MET A 266 12.02 -5.32 -8.74
CA MET A 266 12.15 -3.88 -8.99
C MET A 266 10.95 -3.18 -8.34
N ASN A 267 11.19 -2.26 -7.41
CA ASN A 267 10.14 -1.59 -6.67
C ASN A 267 10.30 -0.07 -6.79
N THR A 268 9.27 0.58 -7.31
CA THR A 268 9.24 2.03 -7.45
C THR A 268 8.33 2.65 -6.39
N LYS A 269 8.90 3.58 -5.64
CA LYS A 269 8.25 4.33 -4.56
C LYS A 269 8.27 5.81 -4.88
N GLY A 270 7.16 6.46 -4.55
CA GLY A 270 6.95 7.86 -4.85
C GLY A 270 5.48 8.24 -4.68
N PRO A 271 5.18 9.52 -4.42
CA PRO A 271 3.81 10.03 -4.33
C PRO A 271 2.94 9.67 -5.54
N SER A 272 1.62 9.78 -5.42
CA SER A 272 0.75 9.80 -6.61
C SER A 272 1.23 10.88 -7.59
N ALA A 273 1.13 10.62 -8.90
CA ALA A 273 1.60 11.52 -9.97
C ALA A 273 3.10 11.90 -9.99
N SER A 274 3.96 11.22 -9.21
CA SER A 274 5.43 11.40 -9.22
C SER A 274 6.17 10.82 -10.43
N GLY A 275 5.48 10.26 -11.43
CA GLY A 275 6.13 9.67 -12.61
C GLY A 275 6.64 8.23 -12.45
N LYS A 276 6.06 7.43 -11.53
CA LYS A 276 6.47 6.02 -11.33
C LYS A 276 6.34 5.18 -12.61
N SER A 277 5.23 5.31 -13.32
CA SER A 277 5.02 4.55 -14.55
C SER A 277 5.84 5.08 -15.74
N THR A 278 6.36 6.32 -15.68
CA THR A 278 7.17 6.89 -16.77
C THR A 278 8.60 6.37 -16.78
N ILE A 279 9.09 5.79 -15.69
CA ILE A 279 10.42 5.17 -15.63
C ILE A 279 10.44 3.69 -16.06
N ARG A 280 9.28 3.09 -16.36
CA ARG A 280 9.17 1.69 -16.78
C ARG A 280 10.07 1.31 -17.99
N PRO A 281 10.19 2.15 -19.05
CA PRO A 281 11.13 1.84 -20.13
C PRO A 281 12.59 1.76 -19.68
N LEU A 282 12.96 2.54 -18.67
CA LEU A 282 14.30 2.51 -18.07
C LEU A 282 14.50 1.23 -17.26
N GLN A 283 13.48 0.80 -16.52
CA GLN A 283 13.48 -0.48 -15.79
C GLN A 283 13.56 -1.68 -16.73
N ARG A 284 12.87 -1.63 -17.88
CA ARG A 284 12.99 -2.63 -18.94
C ARG A 284 14.41 -2.70 -19.49
N SER A 285 15.04 -1.54 -19.71
CA SER A 285 16.44 -1.48 -20.16
C SER A 285 17.38 -2.07 -19.11
N LEU A 286 17.18 -1.72 -17.83
CA LEU A 286 17.91 -2.30 -16.71
C LEU A 286 17.77 -3.82 -16.66
N ALA A 287 16.56 -4.36 -16.82
CA ALA A 287 16.33 -5.81 -16.86
C ALA A 287 17.22 -6.48 -17.92
N GLY A 288 17.28 -5.91 -19.13
CA GLY A 288 18.18 -6.37 -20.19
C GLY A 288 19.66 -6.32 -19.80
N TYR A 289 20.11 -5.22 -19.19
CA TYR A 289 21.51 -5.08 -18.74
C TYR A 289 21.92 -6.08 -17.64
N ILE A 290 20.98 -6.45 -16.76
CA ILE A 290 21.24 -7.44 -15.71
C ILE A 290 20.95 -8.88 -16.14
N GLY A 291 20.64 -9.09 -17.43
CA GLY A 291 20.45 -10.42 -18.01
C GLY A 291 19.12 -11.08 -17.67
N VAL A 292 18.08 -10.31 -17.36
CA VAL A 292 16.74 -10.81 -17.00
C VAL A 292 15.73 -10.45 -18.08
N ALA A 293 14.91 -11.43 -18.50
CA ALA A 293 13.89 -11.20 -19.50
C ALA A 293 12.70 -10.40 -18.93
N TRP A 294 12.36 -9.30 -19.59
CA TRP A 294 11.26 -8.43 -19.15
C TRP A 294 9.90 -9.15 -19.09
N SER A 295 9.66 -10.08 -20.01
CA SER A 295 8.43 -10.89 -20.07
C SER A 295 8.24 -11.82 -18.87
N GLU A 296 9.26 -12.01 -18.03
CA GLU A 296 9.22 -12.86 -16.84
C GLU A 296 8.85 -12.09 -15.56
N PHE A 297 8.63 -10.77 -15.67
CA PHE A 297 8.17 -9.94 -14.56
C PHE A 297 6.63 -9.95 -14.44
N ALA A 298 6.14 -10.24 -13.25
CA ALA A 298 4.80 -9.84 -12.84
C ALA A 298 4.76 -8.30 -12.72
N LEU A 299 4.07 -7.64 -13.65
CA LEU A 299 3.90 -6.20 -13.68
C LEU A 299 2.78 -5.77 -12.73
N ILE A 300 3.16 -5.46 -11.51
CA ILE A 300 2.25 -5.17 -10.42
C ILE A 300 1.95 -3.66 -10.39
N SER A 301 0.79 -3.28 -10.91
CA SER A 301 0.31 -1.89 -10.92
C SER A 301 -1.22 -1.85 -10.75
N PRO A 302 -1.76 -1.76 -9.51
CA PRO A 302 -3.20 -1.81 -9.21
C PRO A 302 -4.03 -0.80 -10.01
N ASP A 303 -3.43 0.34 -10.34
CA ASP A 303 -3.99 1.37 -11.20
C ASP A 303 -4.48 0.87 -12.59
N ILE A 304 -4.05 -0.32 -13.04
CA ILE A 304 -4.54 -0.95 -14.28
C ILE A 304 -5.93 -1.60 -14.09
N TRP A 305 -6.26 -2.06 -12.89
CA TRP A 305 -7.53 -2.71 -12.58
C TRP A 305 -8.69 -1.73 -12.53
N ARG A 306 -8.44 -0.45 -12.25
CA ARG A 306 -9.50 0.55 -12.07
C ARG A 306 -10.51 0.57 -13.22
N LYS A 307 -10.05 0.50 -14.47
CA LYS A 307 -10.92 0.46 -15.68
C LYS A 307 -11.65 -0.87 -15.88
N GLN A 308 -11.39 -1.88 -15.07
CA GLN A 308 -12.18 -3.12 -14.99
C GLN A 308 -13.17 -3.07 -13.84
N LEU A 309 -12.85 -2.30 -12.79
CA LEU A 309 -13.72 -2.12 -11.64
C LEU A 309 -14.84 -1.11 -11.90
N ILE A 310 -14.58 -0.07 -12.69
CA ILE A 310 -15.57 0.98 -12.97
C ILE A 310 -15.72 1.26 -14.47
N ASP A 311 -16.97 1.37 -14.91
CA ASP A 311 -17.31 1.86 -16.24
C ASP A 311 -17.30 3.38 -16.25
N TYR A 312 -16.24 3.95 -16.82
CA TYR A 312 -16.06 5.39 -16.96
C TYR A 312 -17.17 6.05 -17.78
N GLY A 313 -17.74 5.35 -18.77
CA GLY A 313 -18.82 5.89 -19.61
C GLY A 313 -20.11 6.12 -18.83
N SER A 314 -20.36 5.34 -17.78
CA SER A 314 -21.56 5.46 -16.94
C SER A 314 -21.54 6.61 -15.93
N LEU A 315 -20.42 7.32 -15.76
CA LEU A 315 -20.24 8.26 -14.65
C LEU A 315 -20.84 9.65 -14.88
N GLY A 316 -21.18 9.98 -16.13
CA GLY A 316 -21.77 11.27 -16.51
C GLY A 316 -21.02 12.48 -15.92
N PRO A 317 -21.71 13.41 -15.23
CA PRO A 317 -21.08 14.62 -14.69
C PRO A 317 -20.05 14.34 -13.57
N HIS A 318 -20.06 13.14 -12.99
CA HIS A 318 -19.18 12.76 -11.88
C HIS A 318 -17.91 12.03 -12.33
N TYR A 319 -17.59 12.03 -13.63
CA TYR A 319 -16.44 11.31 -14.18
C TYR A 319 -15.10 11.60 -13.48
N LYS A 320 -14.90 12.82 -12.95
CA LYS A 320 -13.69 13.18 -12.21
C LYS A 320 -13.52 12.37 -10.90
N TYR A 321 -14.61 11.84 -10.35
CA TYR A 321 -14.58 10.99 -9.15
C TYR A 321 -14.31 9.50 -9.46
N ALA A 322 -14.09 9.10 -10.72
CA ALA A 322 -13.82 7.70 -11.09
C ALA A 322 -12.72 7.04 -10.24
N GLY A 323 -11.68 7.81 -9.91
CA GLY A 323 -10.60 7.39 -9.03
C GLY A 323 -11.07 7.01 -7.62
N ALA A 324 -11.88 7.89 -7.02
CA ALA A 324 -12.42 7.74 -5.67
C ALA A 324 -13.46 6.62 -5.60
N PHE A 325 -14.35 6.51 -6.59
CA PHE A 325 -15.40 5.48 -6.62
C PHE A 325 -14.86 4.04 -6.62
N ALA A 326 -13.66 3.82 -7.13
CA ALA A 326 -13.03 2.49 -7.16
C ALA A 326 -11.87 2.35 -6.15
N GLY A 327 -11.62 3.36 -5.31
CA GLY A 327 -10.45 3.40 -4.42
C GLY A 327 -10.43 2.25 -3.41
N ASP A 328 -11.53 2.08 -2.68
CA ASP A 328 -11.63 1.08 -1.62
C ASP A 328 -11.60 -0.36 -2.18
N GLU A 329 -12.34 -0.61 -3.25
CA GLU A 329 -12.32 -1.91 -3.92
C GLU A 329 -10.94 -2.25 -4.47
N LEU A 330 -10.24 -1.26 -5.02
CA LEU A 330 -8.87 -1.44 -5.49
C LEU A 330 -7.95 -1.88 -4.36
N ALA A 331 -8.08 -1.30 -3.16
CA ALA A 331 -7.32 -1.70 -1.98
C ALA A 331 -7.65 -3.14 -1.53
N ILE A 332 -8.92 -3.56 -1.65
CA ILE A 332 -9.35 -4.93 -1.37
C ILE A 332 -8.71 -5.92 -2.35
N VAL A 333 -8.76 -5.64 -3.66
CA VAL A 333 -8.13 -6.50 -4.68
C VAL A 333 -6.60 -6.52 -4.49
N ASP A 334 -5.99 -5.40 -4.10
CA ASP A 334 -4.55 -5.32 -3.83
C ASP A 334 -4.11 -6.24 -2.70
N ARG A 335 -4.91 -6.29 -1.63
CA ARG A 335 -4.69 -7.19 -0.48
C ARG A 335 -4.82 -8.66 -0.87
N LYS A 336 -5.80 -8.99 -1.72
CA LYS A 336 -5.95 -10.35 -2.27
C LYS A 336 -4.73 -10.77 -3.09
N LEU A 337 -4.18 -9.86 -3.89
CA LEU A 337 -2.97 -10.12 -4.66
C LEU A 337 -1.78 -10.43 -3.74
N ASP A 338 -1.62 -9.71 -2.63
CA ASP A 338 -0.55 -9.99 -1.67
C ASP A 338 -0.67 -11.38 -1.05
N GLN A 339 -1.86 -11.73 -0.58
CA GLN A 339 -2.14 -13.05 -0.02
C GLN A 339 -1.89 -14.17 -1.04
N TYR A 340 -2.28 -13.93 -2.30
CA TYR A 340 -2.05 -14.87 -3.38
C TYR A 340 -0.55 -15.08 -3.67
N ILE A 341 0.23 -13.99 -3.81
CA ILE A 341 1.68 -14.09 -4.02
C ILE A 341 2.38 -14.71 -2.81
N ALA A 342 1.95 -14.40 -1.58
CA ALA A 342 2.50 -15.02 -0.37
C ALA A 342 2.31 -16.55 -0.38
N ARG A 343 1.13 -17.04 -0.78
CA ARG A 343 0.90 -18.48 -0.96
C ARG A 343 1.74 -19.09 -2.08
N LYS A 344 1.95 -18.37 -3.19
CA LYS A 344 2.88 -18.78 -4.25
C LYS A 344 4.32 -18.91 -3.74
N ALA A 345 4.75 -17.97 -2.89
CA ALA A 345 6.06 -18.01 -2.29
C ALA A 345 6.27 -19.20 -1.36
N LEU A 346 5.26 -19.58 -0.56
CA LEU A 346 5.30 -20.79 0.27
C LEU A 346 5.50 -22.08 -0.56
N ARG A 347 5.12 -22.05 -1.84
CA ARG A 347 5.29 -23.17 -2.79
C ARG A 347 6.55 -23.05 -3.65
N GLY A 348 7.37 -22.01 -3.46
CA GLY A 348 8.58 -21.77 -4.26
C GLY A 348 8.31 -21.43 -5.73
N ILE A 349 7.17 -20.80 -6.04
CA ILE A 349 6.75 -20.47 -7.43
C ILE A 349 6.61 -18.96 -7.67
N VAL A 350 7.59 -18.17 -7.22
CA VAL A 350 7.57 -16.70 -7.36
C VAL A 350 8.27 -16.29 -8.66
N PRO A 351 7.64 -15.46 -9.52
CA PRO A 351 8.32 -14.87 -10.68
C PRO A 351 9.18 -13.67 -10.28
N HIS A 352 9.81 -13.02 -11.26
CA HIS A 352 10.34 -11.68 -11.03
C HIS A 352 9.18 -10.70 -10.79
N LEU A 353 9.39 -9.66 -9.97
CA LEU A 353 8.32 -8.72 -9.61
C LEU A 353 8.71 -7.29 -9.96
N LEU A 354 7.85 -6.59 -10.70
CA LEU A 354 7.93 -5.14 -10.86
C LEU A 354 6.78 -4.50 -10.10
N ILE A 355 7.06 -3.77 -9.04
CA ILE A 355 6.06 -3.22 -8.12
C ILE A 355 5.98 -1.70 -8.33
N ASP A 356 4.86 -1.24 -8.89
CA ASP A 356 4.46 0.18 -9.00
C ASP A 356 3.19 0.40 -8.16
N ARG A 357 3.35 0.34 -6.83
CA ARG A 357 2.26 0.56 -5.87
C ARG A 357 2.59 1.68 -4.91
N PHE A 358 1.60 2.53 -4.67
CA PHE A 358 1.64 3.51 -3.59
C PHE A 358 1.28 2.79 -2.27
N ARG A 359 2.30 2.29 -1.58
CA ARG A 359 2.20 1.66 -0.26
C ARG A 359 3.48 1.87 0.53
N PHE A 360 3.36 2.52 1.68
CA PHE A 360 4.45 2.78 2.63
C PHE A 360 4.19 2.15 4.00
N ASP A 361 3.03 1.50 4.15
CA ASP A 361 2.58 0.73 5.30
C ASP A 361 3.47 -0.49 5.52
N SER A 362 4.56 -0.25 6.24
CA SER A 362 5.36 -1.28 6.91
C SER A 362 4.66 -1.76 8.21
N PHE A 363 3.44 -1.29 8.46
CA PHE A 363 2.66 -1.50 9.68
C PHE A 363 1.28 -2.10 9.35
N ALA A 364 1.24 -3.25 8.68
CA ALA A 364 0.10 -4.13 8.90
C ALA A 364 0.26 -4.73 10.31
N PRO A 365 -0.75 -4.63 11.20
CA PRO A 365 -0.67 -5.10 12.59
C PRO A 365 -0.51 -6.63 12.72
N ASP A 366 -0.57 -7.36 11.61
CA ASP A 366 -0.54 -8.83 11.59
C ASP A 366 0.88 -9.42 11.76
N SER A 367 1.94 -8.59 11.80
CA SER A 367 3.32 -9.05 11.95
C SER A 367 4.22 -8.05 12.69
N ASN A 368 4.98 -8.54 13.67
CA ASN A 368 5.98 -7.75 14.38
C ASN A 368 7.31 -7.56 13.60
N GLU A 369 7.46 -8.18 12.42
CA GLU A 369 8.67 -8.05 11.59
C GLU A 369 8.50 -6.97 10.50
N PRO A 370 9.29 -5.88 10.53
CA PRO A 370 9.23 -4.83 9.52
C PRO A 370 9.41 -5.35 8.10
N GLY A 371 8.47 -4.98 7.22
CA GLY A 371 8.50 -5.33 5.79
C GLY A 371 8.06 -6.76 5.45
N SER A 372 7.68 -7.57 6.45
CA SER A 372 7.19 -8.94 6.22
C SER A 372 5.83 -9.01 5.51
N ASN A 373 5.09 -7.91 5.47
CA ASN A 373 3.88 -7.75 4.66
C ASN A 373 4.18 -7.35 3.21
N LEU A 374 5.38 -6.82 2.90
CA LEU A 374 5.72 -6.29 1.58
C LEU A 374 6.21 -7.37 0.62
N LEU A 375 5.76 -7.31 -0.64
CA LEU A 375 6.17 -8.26 -1.70
C LEU A 375 7.66 -8.21 -2.02
N THR A 376 8.33 -7.09 -1.71
CA THR A 376 9.79 -6.95 -1.84
C THR A 376 10.57 -8.05 -1.11
N ARG A 377 10.00 -8.64 -0.05
CA ARG A 377 10.64 -9.70 0.73
C ARG A 377 11.00 -10.94 -0.08
N PHE A 378 10.28 -11.19 -1.18
CA PHE A 378 10.49 -12.33 -2.05
C PHE A 378 11.66 -12.14 -3.04
N GLY A 379 12.26 -10.95 -3.08
CA GLY A 379 13.45 -10.70 -3.87
C GLY A 379 14.71 -11.27 -3.22
N HIS A 380 15.53 -11.94 -4.04
CA HIS A 380 16.93 -12.22 -3.74
C HIS A 380 17.80 -10.99 -4.10
N VAL A 381 17.55 -10.42 -5.28
CA VAL A 381 18.10 -9.13 -5.70
C VAL A 381 16.97 -8.11 -5.74
N VAL A 382 17.13 -6.99 -5.06
CA VAL A 382 16.12 -5.94 -4.95
C VAL A 382 16.68 -4.65 -5.51
N TYR A 383 15.94 -4.03 -6.43
CA TYR A 383 16.16 -2.68 -6.90
C TYR A 383 15.06 -1.76 -6.36
N LEU A 384 15.43 -0.78 -5.54
CA LEU A 384 14.51 0.22 -5.01
C LEU A 384 14.71 1.57 -5.72
N PHE A 385 13.65 2.10 -6.31
CA PHE A 385 13.67 3.41 -6.96
C PHE A 385 12.77 4.37 -6.20
N PHE A 386 13.32 5.48 -5.69
CA PHE A 386 12.58 6.49 -4.94
C PHE A 386 12.46 7.77 -5.76
N LEU A 387 11.27 8.05 -6.28
CA LEU A 387 10.97 9.29 -7.01
C LEU A 387 10.67 10.43 -6.05
N ILE A 388 11.49 11.47 -6.12
CA ILE A 388 11.38 12.71 -5.35
C ILE A 388 10.87 13.78 -6.31
N THR A 389 9.59 14.12 -6.19
CA THR A 389 8.93 15.13 -7.03
C THR A 389 8.44 16.30 -6.17
N PRO A 390 8.74 17.55 -6.54
CA PRO A 390 8.20 18.71 -5.84
C PRO A 390 6.67 18.64 -5.68
N PRO A 391 6.12 18.95 -4.49
CA PRO A 391 4.67 18.86 -4.22
C PRO A 391 3.80 19.65 -5.20
N ALA A 392 4.22 20.85 -5.61
CA ALA A 392 3.51 21.63 -6.62
C ALA A 392 3.44 20.90 -7.98
N SER A 393 4.56 20.31 -8.41
CA SER A 393 4.62 19.53 -9.66
C SER A 393 3.76 18.26 -9.59
N ILE A 394 3.59 17.65 -8.41
CA ILE A 394 2.66 16.52 -8.23
C ILE A 394 1.23 16.94 -8.56
N VAL A 395 0.79 18.10 -8.06
CA VAL A 395 -0.55 18.64 -8.31
C VAL A 395 -0.76 18.94 -9.80
N GLU A 396 0.18 19.66 -10.41
CA GLU A 396 0.11 20.02 -11.84
C GLU A 396 0.12 18.80 -12.77
N ARG A 397 0.99 17.83 -12.50
CA ARG A 397 1.07 16.60 -13.30
C ARG A 397 -0.15 15.71 -13.13
N ALA A 398 -0.75 15.68 -11.93
CA ALA A 398 -2.00 14.96 -11.70
C ALA A 398 -3.15 15.55 -12.51
N TRP A 399 -3.24 16.88 -12.60
CA TRP A 399 -4.22 17.57 -13.45
C TRP A 399 -4.08 17.22 -14.92
N LYS A 400 -2.87 17.35 -15.46
CA LYS A 400 -2.58 16.98 -16.86
C LYS A 400 -2.94 15.52 -17.15
N ARG A 401 -2.61 14.61 -16.22
CA ARG A 401 -3.02 13.19 -16.31
C ARG A 401 -4.54 13.01 -16.24
N GLY A 402 -5.23 13.86 -15.48
CA GLY A 402 -6.69 13.97 -15.46
C GLY A 402 -7.24 14.30 -16.83
N GLU A 403 -6.70 15.32 -17.49
CA GLU A 403 -7.10 15.73 -18.84
C GLU A 403 -6.83 14.66 -19.90
N GLU A 404 -5.64 14.04 -19.87
CA GLU A 404 -5.23 13.05 -20.87
C GLU A 404 -5.93 11.69 -20.71
N LEU A 405 -6.13 11.24 -19.46
CA LEU A 405 -6.53 9.86 -19.16
C LEU A 405 -7.85 9.74 -18.36
N GLY A 406 -8.50 10.85 -18.04
CA GLY A 406 -9.70 10.89 -17.18
C GLY A 406 -9.43 10.57 -15.71
N ARG A 407 -8.17 10.63 -15.26
CA ARG A 407 -7.74 10.21 -13.91
C ARG A 407 -7.50 11.41 -13.00
N TYR A 408 -8.58 12.04 -12.56
CA TYR A 408 -8.50 13.18 -11.64
C TYR A 408 -8.31 12.72 -10.19
N LYS A 409 -7.67 13.59 -9.40
CA LYS A 409 -7.53 13.49 -7.94
C LYS A 409 -7.69 14.88 -7.32
N SER A 410 -8.21 14.94 -6.11
CA SER A 410 -8.30 16.20 -5.36
C SER A 410 -6.92 16.61 -4.85
N VAL A 411 -6.74 17.91 -4.60
CA VAL A 411 -5.43 18.49 -4.22
C VAL A 411 -5.00 17.98 -2.85
N ASP A 412 -5.93 17.97 -1.89
CA ASP A 412 -5.73 17.43 -0.55
C ASP A 412 -5.31 15.96 -0.57
N ASP A 413 -5.96 15.11 -1.36
CA ASP A 413 -5.57 13.70 -1.53
C ASP A 413 -4.15 13.56 -2.10
N LEU A 414 -3.78 14.40 -3.07
CA LEU A 414 -2.43 14.38 -3.66
C LEU A 414 -1.36 14.82 -2.66
N LEU A 415 -1.61 15.88 -1.89
CA LEU A 415 -0.67 16.42 -0.91
C LEU A 415 -0.58 15.51 0.33
N ALA A 416 -1.68 14.90 0.78
CA ALA A 416 -1.68 13.89 1.82
C ALA A 416 -0.82 12.69 1.42
N HIS A 417 -1.02 12.15 0.22
CA HIS A 417 -0.17 11.08 -0.32
C HIS A 417 1.30 11.49 -0.47
N ALA A 418 1.59 12.76 -0.76
CA ALA A 418 2.96 13.25 -0.81
C ALA A 418 3.59 13.22 0.58
N VAL A 419 2.93 13.79 1.59
CA VAL A 419 3.41 13.79 2.99
C VAL A 419 3.61 12.37 3.52
N GLU A 420 2.66 11.48 3.26
CA GLU A 420 2.74 10.06 3.62
C GLU A 420 3.96 9.40 2.97
N ALA A 421 4.13 9.57 1.66
CA ALA A 421 5.24 8.97 0.93
C ALA A 421 6.60 9.44 1.48
N TYR A 422 6.80 10.75 1.62
CA TYR A 422 8.07 11.27 2.10
C TYR A 422 8.34 10.94 3.56
N SER A 423 7.29 10.76 4.36
CA SER A 423 7.44 10.29 5.75
C SER A 423 7.78 8.81 5.83
N GLY A 424 7.22 7.98 4.95
CA GLY A 424 7.48 6.54 4.91
C GLY A 424 8.73 6.12 4.15
N MET A 425 9.22 6.94 3.20
CA MET A 425 10.39 6.64 2.37
C MET A 425 11.64 6.25 3.18
N PRO A 426 12.11 7.05 4.18
CA PRO A 426 13.27 6.69 4.99
C PRO A 426 13.13 5.34 5.69
N GLN A 427 11.98 5.10 6.31
CA GLN A 427 11.74 3.87 7.06
C GLN A 427 11.75 2.65 6.14
N LEU A 428 11.04 2.73 5.01
CA LEU A 428 11.02 1.68 4.01
C LEU A 428 12.42 1.40 3.47
N PHE A 429 13.17 2.46 3.15
CA PHE A 429 14.55 2.36 2.66
C PHE A 429 15.45 1.61 3.64
N PHE A 430 15.48 2.02 4.90
CA PHE A 430 16.33 1.37 5.91
C PHE A 430 15.88 -0.05 6.25
N THR A 431 14.58 -0.36 6.15
CA THR A 431 14.05 -1.72 6.33
C THR A 431 14.69 -2.72 5.36
N TRP A 432 15.01 -2.28 4.14
CA TRP A 432 15.56 -3.15 3.10
C TRP A 432 17.07 -3.11 3.01
N VAL A 433 17.68 -1.93 2.99
CA VAL A 433 19.10 -1.79 2.68
C VAL A 433 20.00 -2.47 3.74
N GLN A 434 19.50 -2.63 4.96
CA GLN A 434 20.17 -3.28 6.09
C GLN A 434 20.01 -4.82 6.10
N ARG A 435 19.23 -5.40 5.19
CA ARG A 435 19.05 -6.86 5.11
C ARG A 435 20.32 -7.53 4.59
N ALA A 436 20.93 -8.39 5.41
CA ALA A 436 22.12 -9.15 5.04
C ALA A 436 21.80 -10.37 4.15
N ASP A 437 20.55 -10.85 4.15
CA ASP A 437 20.10 -11.97 3.32
C ASP A 437 19.75 -11.56 1.88
N LYS A 438 19.88 -10.26 1.54
CA LYS A 438 19.45 -9.71 0.26
C LYS A 438 20.50 -8.78 -0.32
N ARG A 439 20.65 -8.82 -1.64
CA ARG A 439 21.43 -7.84 -2.38
C ARG A 439 20.51 -6.70 -2.80
N VAL A 440 20.67 -5.52 -2.20
CA VAL A 440 19.76 -4.38 -2.38
C VAL A 440 20.50 -3.24 -3.06
N HIS A 441 20.13 -2.97 -4.31
CA HIS A 441 20.45 -1.72 -4.99
C HIS A 441 19.34 -0.71 -4.74
N PHE A 442 19.70 0.55 -4.60
CA PHE A 442 18.73 1.63 -4.45
C PHE A 442 19.17 2.86 -5.24
N GLU A 443 18.18 3.66 -5.62
CA GLU A 443 18.39 4.93 -6.31
C GLU A 443 17.30 5.94 -5.92
N PHE A 444 17.73 7.14 -5.55
CA PHE A 444 16.90 8.31 -5.35
C PHE A 444 16.93 9.14 -6.64
N LEU A 445 15.75 9.39 -7.19
CA LEU A 445 15.53 10.04 -8.47
C LEU A 445 14.91 11.41 -8.25
N ASP A 446 15.67 12.47 -8.55
CA ASP A 446 15.14 13.82 -8.60
C ASP A 446 14.29 14.01 -9.86
N ASN A 447 12.99 14.20 -9.64
CA ASN A 447 12.02 14.42 -10.69
C ASN A 447 11.46 15.86 -10.68
N SER A 448 12.30 16.83 -10.29
CA SER A 448 12.07 18.27 -10.50
C SER A 448 12.23 18.72 -11.97
N VAL A 449 12.55 17.79 -12.88
CA VAL A 449 12.66 18.03 -14.33
C VAL A 449 11.31 18.32 -14.98
N SER A 450 11.33 18.85 -16.21
CA SER A 450 10.10 19.07 -16.99
C SER A 450 9.35 17.76 -17.27
N PHE A 451 8.03 17.83 -17.43
CA PHE A 451 7.21 16.67 -17.73
C PHE A 451 7.69 15.95 -19.01
N GLY A 452 7.86 14.62 -18.92
CA GLY A 452 8.35 13.78 -20.00
C GLY A 452 9.88 13.65 -20.08
N GLN A 453 10.63 14.45 -19.32
CA GLN A 453 12.08 14.32 -19.24
C GLN A 453 12.50 13.19 -18.29
N ARG A 454 13.68 12.61 -18.54
CA ARG A 454 14.28 11.60 -17.68
C ARG A 454 14.70 12.25 -16.34
N PRO A 455 14.38 11.64 -15.18
CA PRO A 455 14.82 12.17 -13.89
C PRO A 455 16.34 12.15 -13.74
N ARG A 456 16.86 12.94 -12.80
CA ARG A 456 18.29 12.96 -12.43
C ARG A 456 18.53 11.98 -11.29
N THR A 457 19.71 11.37 -11.26
CA THR A 457 20.10 10.54 -10.10
C THR A 457 20.58 11.47 -8.99
N ALA A 458 19.90 11.46 -7.85
CA ALA A 458 20.29 12.23 -6.67
C ALA A 458 21.22 11.46 -5.75
N ALA A 459 20.97 10.16 -5.57
CA ALA A 459 21.84 9.26 -4.83
C ALA A 459 21.58 7.81 -5.23
N PHE A 460 22.56 6.93 -5.07
CA PHE A 460 22.40 5.50 -5.35
C PHE A 460 23.45 4.67 -4.63
N GLY A 461 23.27 3.36 -4.61
CA GLY A 461 24.27 2.44 -4.09
C GLY A 461 23.75 1.04 -3.81
N TRP A 462 24.56 0.28 -3.08
CA TRP A 462 24.30 -1.08 -2.66
C TRP A 462 24.45 -1.17 -1.16
N ASN A 463 23.55 -1.87 -0.45
CA ASN A 463 23.60 -2.27 0.98
C ASN A 463 24.44 -1.35 1.92
N ASP A 464 25.78 -1.42 1.83
CA ASP A 464 26.74 -0.74 2.71
C ASP A 464 27.39 0.54 2.15
N THR A 465 27.22 0.83 0.86
CA THR A 465 27.80 1.99 0.17
C THR A 465 26.72 2.90 -0.41
N LEU A 466 26.82 4.19 -0.12
CA LEU A 466 25.96 5.26 -0.63
C LEU A 466 26.81 6.27 -1.42
N ASN A 467 26.39 6.59 -2.64
CA ASN A 467 26.91 7.71 -3.41
C ASN A 467 25.84 8.80 -3.50
N VAL A 468 26.15 9.99 -2.99
CA VAL A 468 25.27 11.17 -3.01
C VAL A 468 25.79 12.14 -4.06
N LEU A 469 24.95 12.43 -5.06
CA LEU A 469 25.22 13.35 -6.16
C LEU A 469 24.51 14.70 -5.98
N ASP A 470 23.35 14.69 -5.32
CA ASP A 470 22.54 15.88 -5.05
C ASP A 470 22.11 15.88 -3.58
N VAL A 471 22.83 16.65 -2.76
CA VAL A 471 22.53 16.79 -1.32
C VAL A 471 21.17 17.44 -1.12
N LYS A 472 20.85 18.50 -1.86
CA LYS A 472 19.57 19.20 -1.78
C LYS A 472 18.40 18.23 -1.95
N CYS A 473 18.46 17.34 -2.93
CA CYS A 473 17.38 16.40 -3.20
C CYS A 473 17.13 15.44 -2.01
N LEU A 474 18.18 15.05 -1.28
CA LEU A 474 18.01 14.26 -0.05
C LEU A 474 17.41 15.08 1.10
N LEU A 475 17.73 16.39 1.19
CA LEU A 475 17.07 17.30 2.14
C LEU A 475 15.59 17.53 1.79
N ASP A 476 15.26 17.51 0.50
CA ASP A 476 13.88 17.68 0.01
C ASP A 476 12.95 16.56 0.48
N ILE A 477 13.47 15.35 0.77
CA ILE A 477 12.70 14.28 1.41
C ILE A 477 12.13 14.75 2.75
N ASP A 478 12.92 15.41 3.60
CA ASP A 478 12.44 15.93 4.87
C ASP A 478 11.55 17.17 4.70
N ARG A 479 11.90 18.06 3.77
CA ARG A 479 11.11 19.28 3.49
C ARG A 479 9.69 18.95 3.03
N TYR A 480 9.53 17.98 2.14
CA TYR A 480 8.24 17.67 1.54
C TYR A 480 7.27 17.00 2.52
N ARG A 481 7.74 16.55 3.69
CA ARG A 481 6.89 16.10 4.81
C ARG A 481 6.17 17.25 5.51
N ARG A 482 6.64 18.48 5.34
CA ARG A 482 6.10 19.70 5.99
C ARG A 482 5.01 20.38 5.17
N VAL A 483 4.59 19.77 4.07
CA VAL A 483 3.56 20.32 3.18
C VAL A 483 2.22 20.44 3.90
N LYS A 484 1.54 21.57 3.68
CA LYS A 484 0.18 21.82 4.11
C LYS A 484 -0.80 21.12 3.17
N ILE A 485 -1.55 20.14 3.68
CA ILE A 485 -2.47 19.29 2.89
C ILE A 485 -3.66 20.10 2.35
N ASP A 486 -4.16 21.10 3.09
CA ASP A 486 -5.24 22.00 2.68
C ASP A 486 -4.75 23.23 1.89
N ALA A 487 -3.58 23.13 1.24
CA ALA A 487 -3.07 24.20 0.37
C ALA A 487 -3.88 24.29 -0.93
N THR A 488 -4.21 25.53 -1.33
CA THR A 488 -4.99 25.83 -2.55
C THR A 488 -4.16 26.52 -3.64
N SER A 489 -2.86 26.68 -3.42
CA SER A 489 -1.90 27.20 -4.40
C SER A 489 -0.47 26.76 -4.07
N PRO A 490 0.48 26.86 -5.02
CA PRO A 490 1.89 26.56 -4.74
C PRO A 490 2.49 27.41 -3.61
N GLU A 491 2.07 28.67 -3.50
CA GLU A 491 2.57 29.61 -2.49
C GLU A 491 2.16 29.21 -1.08
N ALA A 492 0.98 28.57 -0.94
CA ALA A 492 0.39 28.14 0.32
C ALA A 492 0.89 26.78 0.83
N LEU A 493 1.80 26.11 0.10
CA LEU A 493 2.30 24.77 0.45
C LEU A 493 3.00 24.70 1.81
N TYR A 494 3.62 25.79 2.26
CA TYR A 494 4.40 25.83 3.50
C TYR A 494 3.96 27.03 4.34
N ARG A 495 3.69 26.80 5.64
CA ARG A 495 3.29 27.86 6.57
C ARG A 495 4.41 28.87 6.79
N ASP A 496 5.64 28.38 6.89
CA ASP A 496 6.83 29.17 7.10
C ASP A 496 7.97 28.60 6.25
N ARG A 497 8.39 29.36 5.23
CA ARG A 497 9.47 28.95 4.32
C ARG A 497 10.84 28.96 4.98
N SER A 498 11.03 29.67 6.09
CA SER A 498 12.30 29.64 6.83
C SER A 498 12.60 28.27 7.42
N GLN A 499 11.56 27.46 7.69
CA GLN A 499 11.71 26.07 8.13
C GLN A 499 12.24 25.13 7.04
N LEU A 500 12.34 25.58 5.80
CA LEU A 500 12.93 24.82 4.69
C LEU A 500 14.44 25.02 4.59
N ALA A 501 15.04 25.81 5.49
CA ALA A 501 16.50 25.95 5.57
C ALA A 501 17.19 24.57 5.63
N PRO A 502 18.32 24.37 4.94
CA PRO A 502 19.00 23.08 4.86
C PRO A 502 19.21 22.42 6.23
N GLU A 503 19.69 23.19 7.21
CA GLU A 503 20.07 22.74 8.55
C GLU A 503 18.89 22.16 9.35
N GLN A 504 17.66 22.54 9.01
CA GLN A 504 16.43 22.08 9.66
C GLN A 504 15.83 20.80 9.02
N ASN A 505 16.41 20.32 7.91
CA ASN A 505 15.86 19.23 7.09
C ASN A 505 16.93 18.20 6.68
N VAL A 506 17.86 17.92 7.58
CA VAL A 506 18.98 16.99 7.33
C VAL A 506 18.79 15.60 7.94
N GLU A 507 17.64 15.29 8.52
CA GLU A 507 17.47 14.08 9.33
C GLU A 507 17.69 12.81 8.52
N PHE A 508 17.11 12.74 7.31
CA PHE A 508 17.33 11.60 6.43
C PHE A 508 18.79 11.45 5.99
N LEU A 509 19.43 12.56 5.60
CA LEU A 509 20.83 12.57 5.19
C LEU A 509 21.76 12.18 6.34
N ARG A 510 21.48 12.67 7.56
CA ARG A 510 22.22 12.32 8.78
C ARG A 510 22.15 10.81 9.03
N GLN A 511 20.95 10.23 8.99
CA GLN A 511 20.79 8.78 9.16
C GLN A 511 21.56 7.99 8.11
N CYS A 512 21.62 8.47 6.86
CA CYS A 512 22.43 7.85 5.83
C CYS A 512 23.93 7.87 6.18
N VAL A 513 24.46 9.06 6.50
CA VAL A 513 25.87 9.27 6.85
C VAL A 513 26.30 8.44 8.08
N GLU A 514 25.44 8.32 9.07
CA GLU A 514 25.71 7.58 10.31
C GLU A 514 25.63 6.06 10.12
N ARG A 515 24.67 5.57 9.32
CA ARG A 515 24.37 4.13 9.22
C ARG A 515 25.18 3.42 8.14
N PHE A 516 25.52 4.10 7.05
CA PHE A 516 26.27 3.48 5.95
C PHE A 516 27.74 3.29 6.32
N SER A 517 28.30 2.16 5.88
CA SER A 517 29.73 1.88 6.07
C SER A 517 30.59 2.85 5.25
N GLU A 518 30.14 3.20 4.04
CA GLU A 518 30.77 4.24 3.22
C GLU A 518 29.70 5.15 2.59
N THR A 519 29.86 6.46 2.77
CA THR A 519 29.10 7.51 2.07
C THR A 519 30.07 8.39 1.28
N ASN A 520 29.91 8.40 -0.03
CA ASN A 520 30.66 9.24 -0.96
C ASN A 520 29.79 10.41 -1.39
N PHE A 521 30.31 11.62 -1.29
CA PHE A 521 29.70 12.81 -1.87
C PHE A 521 30.46 13.16 -3.15
N ALA A 522 29.76 13.23 -4.27
CA ALA A 522 30.36 13.42 -5.58
C ALA A 522 29.63 14.46 -6.43
N ASP A 523 30.37 15.10 -7.33
CA ASP A 523 29.79 16.00 -8.32
C ASP A 523 28.94 15.22 -9.33
N ALA A 524 27.70 15.66 -9.54
CA ALA A 524 26.74 14.96 -10.39
C ALA A 524 27.14 14.92 -11.87
N SER A 525 27.91 15.90 -12.36
CA SER A 525 28.28 16.02 -13.78
C SER A 525 29.51 15.21 -14.15
N THR A 526 30.44 15.03 -13.21
CA THR A 526 31.74 14.37 -13.45
C THR A 526 31.87 13.04 -12.73
N GLY A 527 31.10 12.82 -11.65
CA GLY A 527 31.27 11.71 -10.73
C GLY A 527 32.51 11.84 -9.83
N ARG A 528 33.20 12.99 -9.80
CA ARG A 528 34.36 13.22 -8.93
C ARG A 528 33.91 13.31 -7.48
N ILE A 529 34.42 12.41 -6.65
CA ILE A 529 34.10 12.36 -5.22
C ILE A 529 34.89 13.48 -4.53
N TYR A 530 34.19 14.36 -3.81
CA TYR A 530 34.79 15.48 -3.09
C TYR A 530 34.86 15.27 -1.58
N ALA A 531 34.08 14.34 -1.02
CA ALA A 531 34.20 13.93 0.38
C ALA A 531 33.81 12.45 0.55
N ARG A 532 34.50 11.77 1.46
CA ARG A 532 34.14 10.42 1.90
C ARG A 532 33.96 10.37 3.41
N VAL A 533 32.86 9.79 3.84
CA VAL A 533 32.49 9.62 5.24
C VAL A 533 32.19 8.15 5.51
N ALA A 534 32.70 7.60 6.60
CA ALA A 534 32.42 6.24 7.03
C ALA A 534 31.82 6.26 8.42
N ARG A 535 30.57 5.78 8.57
CA ARG A 535 29.83 5.74 9.84
C ARG A 535 29.90 7.06 10.62
N GLY A 536 29.58 8.16 9.94
CA GLY A 536 29.62 9.52 10.50
C GLY A 536 31.01 10.16 10.62
N VAL A 537 32.10 9.42 10.33
CA VAL A 537 33.47 9.94 10.45
C VAL A 537 34.04 10.27 9.07
N PRO A 538 34.37 11.54 8.78
CA PRO A 538 35.06 11.89 7.54
C PRO A 538 36.41 11.21 7.43
N LEU A 539 36.64 10.49 6.33
CA LEU A 539 37.89 9.79 6.05
C LEU A 539 38.88 10.67 5.28
N TRP A 540 38.39 11.39 4.27
CA TRP A 540 39.19 12.31 3.47
C TRP A 540 38.29 13.33 2.75
N VAL A 541 38.89 14.45 2.33
CA VAL A 541 38.21 15.52 1.59
C VAL A 541 39.08 16.06 0.45
N ASP A 542 38.50 16.23 -0.73
CA ASP A 542 39.13 16.95 -1.85
C ASP A 542 38.74 18.43 -1.73
N ALA A 543 39.62 19.23 -1.13
CA ALA A 543 39.35 20.64 -0.85
C ALA A 543 39.12 21.47 -2.13
N ASP A 544 39.71 21.09 -3.26
CA ASP A 544 39.51 21.78 -4.54
C ASP A 544 38.09 21.54 -5.03
N ALA A 545 37.67 20.29 -5.09
CA ALA A 545 36.31 19.94 -5.51
C ALA A 545 35.25 20.48 -4.53
N LEU A 546 35.51 20.43 -3.22
CA LEU A 546 34.59 20.94 -2.19
C LEU A 546 34.41 22.47 -2.24
N ARG A 547 35.35 23.24 -2.83
CA ARG A 547 35.17 24.69 -3.02
C ARG A 547 34.10 25.01 -4.07
N HIS A 548 33.83 24.10 -4.99
CA HIS A 548 32.89 24.31 -6.10
C HIS A 548 31.45 23.86 -5.79
N VAL A 549 31.21 23.23 -4.63
CA VAL A 549 29.84 22.88 -4.23
C VAL A 549 29.03 24.13 -3.90
N ASP A 550 27.75 24.12 -4.25
CA ASP A 550 26.83 25.23 -3.98
C ASP A 550 26.58 25.43 -2.47
N ALA A 551 25.98 26.58 -2.13
CA ALA A 551 25.74 26.96 -0.74
C ALA A 551 24.78 26.01 0.00
N GLU A 552 23.81 25.43 -0.70
CA GLU A 552 22.80 24.54 -0.11
C GLU A 552 23.42 23.17 0.20
N THR A 553 24.21 22.63 -0.73
CA THR A 553 25.04 21.44 -0.52
C THR A 553 26.01 21.64 0.65
N ARG A 554 26.70 22.79 0.70
CA ARG A 554 27.63 23.13 1.79
C ARG A 554 26.93 23.16 3.15
N ALA A 555 25.77 23.81 3.24
CA ALA A 555 24.98 23.89 4.47
C ALA A 555 24.51 22.50 4.95
N GLY A 556 24.00 21.67 4.03
CA GLY A 556 23.62 20.29 4.35
C GLY A 556 24.79 19.45 4.87
N LEU A 557 25.95 19.53 4.22
CA LEU A 557 27.16 18.84 4.65
C LEU A 557 27.65 19.31 6.02
N ALA A 558 27.67 20.62 6.27
CA ALA A 558 28.12 21.19 7.54
C ALA A 558 27.22 20.73 8.70
N ALA A 559 25.93 20.52 8.44
CA ALA A 559 24.98 20.07 9.45
C ALA A 559 25.06 18.56 9.77
N VAL A 560 25.53 17.71 8.84
CA VAL A 560 25.64 16.25 9.06
C VAL A 560 27.06 15.76 9.32
N ALA A 561 28.07 16.50 8.88
CA ALA A 561 29.48 16.18 9.02
C ALA A 561 30.33 17.46 9.19
N PRO A 562 30.15 18.22 10.29
CA PRO A 562 30.83 19.52 10.50
C PRO A 562 32.36 19.42 10.47
N THR A 563 32.90 18.26 10.87
CA THR A 563 34.34 17.98 10.85
C THR A 563 34.96 18.01 9.44
N LEU A 564 34.16 17.92 8.37
CA LEU A 564 34.64 18.18 7.00
C LEU A 564 35.18 19.61 6.82
N PHE A 565 34.66 20.58 7.59
CA PHE A 565 35.00 21.99 7.47
C PHE A 565 35.84 22.49 8.66
N ASP A 566 35.48 22.09 9.89
CA ASP A 566 36.14 22.60 11.10
C ASP A 566 37.55 22.01 11.31
N ARG A 567 37.71 20.73 10.95
CA ARG A 567 38.97 19.99 11.07
C ARG A 567 39.09 18.99 9.92
N PRO A 568 39.35 19.48 8.70
CA PRO A 568 39.27 18.66 7.51
C PRO A 568 40.24 17.46 7.60
N PRO A 569 39.78 16.26 7.24
CA PRO A 569 40.64 15.08 7.13
C PRO A 569 41.67 15.25 6.00
N PRO A 570 42.67 14.36 5.86
CA PRO A 570 43.66 14.44 4.79
C PRO A 570 42.99 14.45 3.40
N ALA A 571 43.69 15.02 2.42
CA ALA A 571 43.30 14.94 1.02
C ALA A 571 43.58 13.53 0.46
N PRO A 572 42.82 13.07 -0.55
CA PRO A 572 43.14 11.82 -1.24
C PRO A 572 44.41 11.98 -2.08
N ASP A 573 45.18 10.90 -2.25
CA ASP A 573 46.44 10.91 -3.03
C ASP A 573 46.22 11.33 -4.50
N ARG A 574 45.02 11.07 -5.04
CA ARG A 574 44.60 11.42 -6.40
C ARG A 574 43.09 11.64 -6.46
N PRO A 575 42.57 12.41 -7.43
CA PRO A 575 41.14 12.51 -7.66
C PRO A 575 40.50 11.13 -7.83
N THR A 576 39.46 10.87 -7.05
CA THR A 576 38.68 9.63 -7.11
C THR A 576 37.31 9.89 -7.73
N PHE A 577 36.81 8.92 -8.47
CA PHE A 577 35.53 8.99 -9.16
C PHE A 577 34.65 7.82 -8.77
N VAL A 578 33.34 8.02 -8.81
CA VAL A 578 32.38 6.91 -8.69
C VAL A 578 32.61 5.95 -9.88
N VAL A 579 32.66 4.65 -9.59
CA VAL A 579 33.03 3.63 -10.59
C VAL A 579 31.99 3.57 -11.71
N GLY A 580 32.43 3.67 -12.96
CA GLY A 580 31.54 3.74 -14.13
C GLY A 580 30.63 2.51 -14.33
N ALA A 581 31.04 1.33 -13.85
CA ALA A 581 30.21 0.12 -13.88
C ALA A 581 28.90 0.27 -13.08
N GLU A 582 28.89 1.12 -12.05
CA GLU A 582 27.68 1.39 -11.25
C GLU A 582 26.60 2.11 -12.06
N LYS A 583 26.97 2.83 -13.12
CA LYS A 583 26.02 3.55 -13.99
C LYS A 583 25.03 2.60 -14.68
N ILE A 584 25.40 1.33 -14.85
CA ILE A 584 24.53 0.28 -15.40
C ILE A 584 23.31 0.05 -14.50
N HIS A 585 23.43 0.29 -13.19
CA HIS A 585 22.38 0.04 -12.22
C HIS A 585 21.50 1.26 -11.92
N THR A 586 21.83 2.43 -12.48
CA THR A 586 21.08 3.68 -12.29
C THR A 586 20.14 3.97 -13.46
N LEU A 587 18.92 4.39 -13.16
CA LEU A 587 17.91 4.82 -14.11
C LEU A 587 17.97 6.32 -14.38
N GLY A 588 18.44 7.15 -13.46
CA GLY A 588 18.51 8.59 -13.66
C GLY A 588 19.67 9.01 -14.57
N THR A 589 19.75 10.31 -14.84
CA THR A 589 20.89 10.92 -15.54
C THR A 589 21.92 11.42 -14.54
N TRP A 590 23.20 11.09 -14.77
CA TRP A 590 24.37 11.64 -14.07
C TRP A 590 25.68 11.26 -14.79
N GLY A 591 26.77 11.90 -14.39
CA GLY A 591 28.11 11.78 -14.96
C GLY A 591 28.24 12.43 -16.34
N PRO A 592 29.43 12.35 -16.96
CA PRO A 592 29.64 12.91 -18.29
C PRO A 592 28.66 12.26 -19.27
N GLN A 593 28.09 13.08 -20.16
CA GLN A 593 27.32 12.58 -21.29
C GLN A 593 28.26 11.74 -22.14
N ALA A 594 27.83 10.51 -22.46
CA ALA A 594 28.59 9.58 -23.27
C ALA A 594 28.70 10.06 -24.72
#